data_AF-A0A919P9N7-F1
#
_entry.id   AF-A0A919P9N7-F1
#
_cell.length_a   1.000
_cell.length_b   1.000
_cell.length_c   1.000
_cell.angle_alpha   90.00
_cell.angle_beta   90.00
_cell.angle_gamma   90.00
#
_symmetry.space_group_name_H-M   'P 1'
#
loop_
_entity.id
_entity.type
_entity.pdbx_description
1 polymer ?
#
loop_
_entity_poly.entity_id
_entity_poly.type
_entity_poly.pdbx_seq_one_letter_code
_entity_poly.pdbx_strand_id
1 'polypeptide(L)'
;MGGVDPAFARSVDRWLRAYPRRWRAARAGEITAVLADLAEPGARRLDLRSGLGLVRAGWATRWREHPPLLAYLGYVLLELRLDPRYRDWVRDDLDGPWYTARQLLRTSPVLVVVVVLGALDGNAFPSDALPVFAPTMLGMIALYGRQWTTRTVARQLVVQPGEVVTPSGLIPGRVARPRIEARSWLAAARLVALVTLGACAVVLALAPRRVTAVVDVAEVGITSVPVDLAARAGATGLAVLGAAVGVALARRTVPARLRAWQPMAQPYRWLVPLGPVGRTRLAALVACCALLAAAQPSLAAALAGPVAAVAAAALPVLAAARRALGTGGTAALAGIDLVRALREQGDRGDAPVDGHLPAASWLPVGAVVPRPGDPVPTAGTDLAGRG
;
A
#
# COMPACT_ATOMS: atom_id res chain seq x y z
N MET A 1 -0.30 37.36 15.96
CA MET A 1 -1.17 36.16 16.03
C MET A 1 -0.32 35.03 16.61
N GLY A 2 -0.59 34.61 17.84
CA GLY A 2 0.10 33.47 18.44
C GLY A 2 -0.26 32.21 17.65
N GLY A 3 0.72 31.49 17.12
CA GLY A 3 0.46 30.24 16.43
C GLY A 3 -0.15 29.20 17.37
N VAL A 4 -1.06 28.38 16.88
CA VAL A 4 -1.63 27.25 17.64
C VAL A 4 -0.50 26.33 18.11
N ASP A 5 -0.49 25.96 19.39
CA ASP A 5 0.49 25.01 19.93
C ASP A 5 0.45 23.69 19.12
N PRO A 6 1.57 23.21 18.55
CA PRO A 6 1.61 21.98 17.77
C PRO A 6 1.10 20.73 18.52
N ALA A 7 1.26 20.67 19.85
CA ALA A 7 0.73 19.60 20.67
C ALA A 7 -0.80 19.65 20.75
N PHE A 8 -1.37 20.84 20.86
CA PHE A 8 -2.81 21.06 20.85
C PHE A 8 -3.42 20.65 19.50
N ALA A 9 -2.83 21.13 18.39
CA ALA A 9 -3.25 20.76 17.04
C ALA A 9 -3.22 19.25 16.81
N ARG A 10 -2.18 18.54 17.29
CA ARG A 10 -2.13 17.07 17.25
C ARG A 10 -3.22 16.41 18.08
N SER A 11 -3.59 17.01 19.22
CA SER A 11 -4.69 16.49 20.04
C SER A 11 -6.03 16.63 19.32
N VAL A 12 -6.30 17.79 18.72
CA VAL A 12 -7.52 18.04 17.92
C VAL A 12 -7.59 17.11 16.70
N ASP A 13 -6.50 16.95 15.94
CA ASP A 13 -6.47 16.06 14.77
C ASP A 13 -6.87 14.62 15.13
N ARG A 14 -6.44 14.11 16.30
CA ARG A 14 -6.85 12.77 16.77
C ARG A 14 -8.36 12.64 16.93
N TRP A 15 -9.01 13.63 17.55
CA TRP A 15 -10.47 13.64 17.73
C TRP A 15 -11.21 13.82 16.40
N LEU A 16 -10.70 14.68 15.52
CA LEU A 16 -11.28 14.91 14.21
C LEU A 16 -11.25 13.66 13.31
N ARG A 17 -10.44 12.63 13.60
CA ARG A 17 -10.47 11.35 12.86
C ARG A 17 -11.84 10.68 12.81
N ALA A 18 -12.77 11.06 13.68
CA ALA A 18 -14.17 10.65 13.62
C ALA A 18 -14.93 11.25 12.41
N TYR A 19 -14.49 12.38 11.86
CA TYR A 19 -15.09 13.01 10.68
C TYR A 19 -14.65 12.31 9.37
N PRO A 20 -15.41 12.46 8.27
CA PRO A 20 -14.98 12.03 6.94
C PRO A 20 -13.63 12.67 6.53
N ARG A 21 -12.81 12.01 5.70
CA ARG A 21 -11.44 12.48 5.41
C ARG A 21 -11.47 13.75 4.59
N ARG A 22 -12.36 13.82 3.59
CA ARG A 22 -12.59 15.02 2.79
C ARG A 22 -13.01 16.22 3.63
N TRP A 23 -13.88 15.98 4.62
CA TRP A 23 -14.35 17.01 5.54
C TRP A 23 -13.18 17.58 6.35
N ARG A 24 -12.30 16.71 6.88
CA ARG A 24 -11.09 17.16 7.59
C ARG A 24 -10.13 17.93 6.69
N ALA A 25 -9.91 17.48 5.46
CA ALA A 25 -9.02 18.17 4.54
C ALA A 25 -9.47 19.63 4.29
N ALA A 26 -10.77 19.87 4.26
CA ALA A 26 -11.33 21.21 4.06
C ALA A 26 -11.43 22.04 5.35
N ARG A 27 -11.81 21.44 6.49
CA ARG A 27 -12.27 22.17 7.69
C ARG A 27 -11.41 21.98 8.94
N ALA A 28 -10.45 21.06 8.95
CA ALA A 28 -9.68 20.77 10.17
C ALA A 28 -8.86 21.96 10.66
N GLY A 29 -8.30 22.77 9.75
CA GLY A 29 -7.55 23.97 10.10
C GLY A 29 -8.43 25.01 10.80
N GLU A 30 -9.59 25.32 10.21
CA GLU A 30 -10.59 26.25 10.77
C GLU A 30 -11.06 25.80 12.16
N ILE A 31 -11.48 24.53 12.31
CA ILE A 31 -11.92 24.02 13.62
C ILE A 31 -10.77 24.04 14.63
N THR A 32 -9.55 23.71 14.22
CA THR A 32 -8.40 23.72 15.14
C THR A 32 -8.11 25.14 15.64
N ALA A 33 -8.22 26.15 14.78
CA ALA A 33 -8.07 27.55 15.18
C ALA A 33 -9.17 27.98 16.16
N VAL A 34 -10.44 27.72 15.83
CA VAL A 34 -11.58 28.05 16.71
C VAL A 34 -11.45 27.38 18.08
N LEU A 35 -11.05 26.10 18.12
CA LEU A 35 -10.86 25.39 19.39
C LEU A 35 -9.65 25.89 20.17
N ALA A 36 -8.62 26.42 19.51
CA ALA A 36 -7.46 27.01 20.16
C ALA A 36 -7.82 28.37 20.79
N ASP A 37 -8.66 29.17 20.14
CA ASP A 37 -9.14 30.45 20.65
C ASP A 37 -10.07 30.29 21.87
N LEU A 38 -10.81 29.17 21.91
CA LEU A 38 -11.68 28.82 23.04
C LEU A 38 -10.93 28.12 24.20
N ALA A 39 -9.72 27.62 23.95
CA ALA A 39 -8.96 26.92 24.97
C ALA A 39 -8.25 27.90 25.92
N GLU A 40 -8.01 27.45 27.15
CA GLU A 40 -7.22 28.23 28.12
C GLU A 40 -5.82 28.56 27.54
N PRO A 41 -5.28 29.76 27.82
CA PRO A 41 -3.94 30.12 27.38
C PRO A 41 -2.90 29.07 27.81
N GLY A 42 -2.19 28.50 26.84
CA GLY A 42 -1.18 27.46 27.09
C GLY A 42 -1.71 26.02 27.10
N ALA A 43 -2.99 25.79 26.79
CA ALA A 43 -3.54 24.45 26.66
C ALA A 43 -2.81 23.63 25.58
N ARG A 44 -2.20 22.51 25.99
CA ARG A 44 -1.50 21.59 25.06
C ARG A 44 -2.39 20.47 24.53
N ARG A 45 -3.59 20.29 25.09
CA ARG A 45 -4.52 19.21 24.74
C ARG A 45 -5.96 19.72 24.84
N LEU A 46 -6.79 19.32 23.87
CA LEU A 46 -8.23 19.46 23.96
C LEU A 46 -8.78 18.63 25.13
N ASP A 47 -9.68 19.22 25.91
CA ASP A 47 -10.36 18.55 27.01
C ASP A 47 -11.18 17.35 26.51
N LEU A 48 -11.40 16.37 27.39
CA LEU A 48 -12.07 15.12 27.03
C LEU A 48 -13.52 15.35 26.59
N ARG A 49 -14.23 16.29 27.20
CA ARG A 49 -15.65 16.56 26.92
C ARG A 49 -15.82 17.14 25.52
N SER A 50 -15.04 18.14 25.16
CA SER A 50 -14.99 18.71 23.80
C SER A 50 -14.54 17.66 22.79
N GLY A 51 -13.53 16.86 23.13
CA GLY A 51 -13.07 15.74 22.31
C GLY A 51 -14.17 14.71 22.00
N LEU A 52 -14.91 14.26 23.01
CA LEU A 52 -16.07 13.38 22.84
C LEU A 52 -17.21 14.04 22.06
N GLY A 53 -17.42 15.34 22.24
CA GLY A 53 -18.34 16.16 21.45
C GLY A 53 -18.00 16.11 19.95
N LEU A 54 -16.73 16.30 19.60
CA LEU A 54 -16.23 16.18 18.23
C LEU A 54 -16.40 14.75 17.68
N VAL A 55 -16.15 13.73 18.49
CA VAL A 55 -16.35 12.33 18.06
C VAL A 55 -17.81 12.09 17.73
N ARG A 56 -18.73 12.44 18.62
CA ARG A 56 -20.17 12.28 18.40
C ARG A 56 -20.64 13.03 17.16
N ALA A 57 -20.20 14.29 17.00
CA ALA A 57 -20.54 15.09 15.82
C ALA A 57 -19.96 14.49 14.54
N GLY A 58 -18.70 14.02 14.55
CA GLY A 58 -18.07 13.36 13.41
C GLY A 58 -18.77 12.07 13.00
N TRP A 59 -19.18 11.24 13.97
CA TRP A 59 -19.99 10.05 13.72
C TRP A 59 -21.37 10.38 13.16
N ALA A 60 -22.03 11.41 13.70
CA ALA A 60 -23.31 11.88 13.18
C ALA A 60 -23.18 12.37 11.71
N THR A 61 -22.10 13.08 11.37
CA THR A 61 -21.81 13.50 9.99
C THR A 61 -21.63 12.29 9.07
N ARG A 62 -20.88 11.26 9.49
CA ARG A 62 -20.73 10.02 8.70
C ARG A 62 -22.06 9.32 8.49
N TRP A 63 -22.90 9.28 9.52
CA TRP A 63 -24.19 8.61 9.46
C TRP A 63 -25.17 9.32 8.53
N ARG A 64 -25.20 10.65 8.53
CA ARG A 64 -26.04 11.45 7.61
C ARG A 64 -25.68 11.25 6.14
N GLU A 65 -24.40 11.00 5.86
CA GLU A 65 -23.89 10.78 4.51
C GLU A 65 -23.90 9.29 4.10
N HIS A 66 -24.27 8.39 5.03
CA HIS A 66 -24.24 6.96 4.80
C HIS A 66 -25.36 6.54 3.83
N PRO A 67 -25.08 5.60 2.89
CA PRO A 67 -26.12 5.02 2.05
C PRO A 67 -27.18 4.26 2.88
N PRO A 68 -28.42 4.13 2.40
CA PRO A 68 -29.41 3.24 3.01
C PRO A 68 -28.86 1.81 3.10
N LEU A 69 -29.26 1.06 4.13
CA LEU A 69 -28.66 -0.24 4.46
C LEU A 69 -28.63 -1.21 3.28
N LEU A 70 -29.72 -1.34 2.51
CA LEU A 70 -29.78 -2.24 1.36
C LEU A 70 -28.81 -1.83 0.24
N ALA A 71 -28.72 -0.52 -0.05
CA ALA A 71 -27.76 -0.01 -1.03
C ALA A 71 -26.32 -0.26 -0.57
N TYR A 72 -26.04 -0.03 0.72
CA TYR A 72 -24.75 -0.35 1.34
C TYR A 72 -24.40 -1.84 1.23
N LEU A 73 -25.33 -2.75 1.53
CA LEU A 73 -25.11 -4.19 1.40
C LEU A 73 -24.88 -4.60 -0.06
N GLY A 74 -25.64 -4.04 -1.01
CA GLY A 74 -25.43 -4.24 -2.44
C GLY A 74 -24.03 -3.77 -2.90
N TYR A 75 -23.57 -2.63 -2.42
CA TYR A 75 -22.23 -2.13 -2.65
C TYR A 75 -21.14 -3.07 -2.08
N VAL A 76 -21.28 -3.48 -0.82
CA VAL A 76 -20.28 -4.28 -0.12
C VAL A 76 -20.20 -5.71 -0.68
N LEU A 77 -21.34 -6.38 -0.82
CA LEU A 77 -21.41 -7.80 -1.16
C LEU A 77 -21.37 -8.05 -2.66
N LEU A 78 -22.05 -7.20 -3.44
CA LEU A 78 -22.28 -7.41 -4.87
C LEU A 78 -21.56 -6.38 -5.77
N GLU A 79 -20.77 -5.48 -5.17
CA GLU A 79 -20.14 -4.35 -5.85
C GLU A 79 -21.14 -3.48 -6.63
N LEU A 80 -22.43 -3.46 -6.25
CA LEU A 80 -23.42 -2.66 -6.98
C LEU A 80 -23.03 -1.19 -6.94
N ARG A 81 -23.27 -0.51 -8.07
CA ARG A 81 -23.00 0.92 -8.19
C ARG A 81 -23.97 1.67 -7.29
N LEU A 82 -23.44 2.53 -6.42
CA LEU A 82 -24.27 3.39 -5.58
C LEU A 82 -24.77 4.60 -6.38
N ASP A 83 -25.88 5.17 -5.91
CA ASP A 83 -26.40 6.43 -6.44
C ASP A 83 -25.31 7.52 -6.41
N PRO A 84 -25.17 8.34 -7.47
CA PRO A 84 -24.18 9.41 -7.56
C PRO A 84 -24.05 10.28 -6.31
N ARG A 85 -25.14 10.53 -5.57
CA ARG A 85 -25.13 11.35 -4.34
C ARG A 85 -24.24 10.78 -3.23
N TYR A 86 -23.95 9.47 -3.24
CA TYR A 86 -23.11 8.80 -2.24
C TYR A 86 -21.64 8.65 -2.67
N ARG A 87 -21.23 9.19 -3.82
CA ARG A 87 -19.84 9.06 -4.30
C ARG A 87 -18.79 9.56 -3.33
N ASP A 88 -19.08 10.67 -2.67
CA ASP A 88 -18.15 11.24 -1.70
C ASP A 88 -17.96 10.31 -0.49
N TRP A 89 -19.04 9.66 -0.05
CA TRP A 89 -18.98 8.60 0.95
C TRP A 89 -18.15 7.41 0.45
N VAL A 90 -18.37 6.96 -0.80
CA VAL A 90 -17.59 5.85 -1.40
C VAL A 90 -16.11 6.20 -1.47
N ARG A 91 -15.77 7.45 -1.79
CA ARG A 91 -14.39 7.90 -1.83
C ARG A 91 -13.72 7.80 -0.46
N ASP A 92 -14.38 8.27 0.59
CA ASP A 92 -13.88 8.17 1.96
C ASP A 92 -13.75 6.72 2.43
N ASP A 93 -14.69 5.86 2.04
CA ASP A 93 -14.67 4.42 2.30
C ASP A 93 -13.47 3.74 1.60
N LEU A 94 -13.26 4.01 0.30
CA LEU A 94 -12.15 3.48 -0.49
C LEU A 94 -10.77 3.91 0.04
N ASP A 95 -10.66 5.15 0.50
CA ASP A 95 -9.43 5.65 1.11
C ASP A 95 -9.23 5.07 2.53
N GLY A 96 -10.29 4.55 3.16
CA GLY A 96 -10.32 4.03 4.52
C GLY A 96 -9.53 2.73 4.73
N PRO A 97 -8.99 2.49 5.95
CA PRO A 97 -8.24 1.27 6.25
C PRO A 97 -9.11 0.00 6.19
N TRP A 98 -10.41 0.12 6.46
CA TRP A 98 -11.35 -1.00 6.48
C TRP A 98 -11.72 -1.53 5.09
N TYR A 99 -11.52 -0.75 4.03
CA TYR A 99 -11.81 -1.20 2.67
C TYR A 99 -11.05 -2.48 2.33
N THR A 100 -9.75 -2.52 2.65
CA THR A 100 -8.90 -3.70 2.42
C THR A 100 -9.39 -4.92 3.19
N ALA A 101 -9.74 -4.75 4.48
CA ALA A 101 -10.23 -5.84 5.30
C ALA A 101 -11.56 -6.42 4.77
N ARG A 102 -12.49 -5.54 4.39
CA ARG A 102 -13.78 -5.93 3.81
C ARG A 102 -13.61 -6.64 2.47
N GLN A 103 -12.67 -6.18 1.65
CA GLN A 103 -12.36 -6.79 0.37
C GLN A 103 -11.82 -8.22 0.53
N LEU A 104 -11.02 -8.47 1.57
CA LEU A 104 -10.56 -9.83 1.89
C LEU A 104 -11.71 -10.73 2.28
N LEU A 105 -12.58 -10.24 3.17
CA LEU A 105 -13.74 -10.99 3.62
C LEU A 105 -14.63 -11.38 2.43
N ARG A 106 -14.84 -10.45 1.48
CA ARG A 106 -15.61 -10.72 0.27
C ARG A 106 -14.94 -11.71 -0.68
N THR A 107 -13.63 -11.58 -0.89
CA THR A 107 -12.89 -12.43 -1.86
C THR A 107 -12.58 -13.82 -1.33
N SER A 108 -12.94 -14.10 -0.07
CA SER A 108 -12.64 -15.35 0.61
C SER A 108 -13.92 -16.03 1.10
N PRO A 109 -14.94 -16.26 0.23
CA PRO A 109 -16.17 -16.91 0.66
C PRO A 109 -15.89 -18.33 1.15
N VAL A 110 -14.89 -19.02 0.60
CA VAL A 110 -14.42 -20.33 1.08
C VAL A 110 -13.97 -20.25 2.54
N LEU A 111 -13.27 -19.18 2.95
CA LEU A 111 -12.88 -19.01 4.35
C LEU A 111 -14.12 -18.90 5.23
N VAL A 112 -15.07 -18.04 4.86
CA VAL A 112 -16.33 -17.86 5.61
C VAL A 112 -17.08 -19.18 5.71
N VAL A 113 -17.20 -19.93 4.60
CA VAL A 113 -17.86 -21.23 4.56
C VAL A 113 -17.14 -22.25 5.45
N VAL A 114 -15.81 -22.35 5.38
CA VAL A 114 -15.03 -23.26 6.23
C VAL A 114 -15.15 -22.91 7.71
N VAL A 115 -15.11 -21.62 8.07
CA VAL A 115 -15.32 -21.15 9.46
C VAL A 115 -16.72 -21.55 9.94
N VAL A 116 -17.74 -21.25 9.14
CA VAL A 116 -19.14 -21.46 9.50
C VAL A 116 -19.47 -22.93 9.59
N LEU A 117 -19.08 -23.75 8.60
CA LEU A 117 -19.32 -25.20 8.62
C LEU A 117 -18.59 -25.86 9.79
N GLY A 118 -17.32 -25.52 10.04
CA GLY A 118 -16.60 -26.03 11.20
C GLY A 118 -17.30 -25.68 12.52
N ALA A 119 -17.75 -24.44 12.67
CA ALA A 119 -18.48 -24.00 13.86
C ALA A 119 -19.84 -24.69 14.03
N LEU A 120 -20.56 -24.96 12.93
CA LEU A 120 -21.85 -25.68 12.95
C LEU A 120 -21.69 -27.15 13.34
N ASP A 121 -20.58 -27.78 12.94
CA ASP A 121 -20.27 -29.18 13.30
C ASP A 121 -19.75 -29.32 14.75
N GLY A 122 -19.71 -28.23 15.53
CA GLY A 122 -19.15 -28.21 16.88
C GLY A 122 -17.63 -28.40 16.92
N ASN A 123 -16.99 -28.46 15.76
CA ASN A 123 -15.54 -28.54 15.65
C ASN A 123 -14.94 -27.15 15.89
N ALA A 124 -13.92 -27.08 16.74
CA ALA A 124 -13.07 -25.90 16.78
C ALA A 124 -12.55 -25.61 15.36
N PHE A 125 -12.34 -24.33 15.02
CA PHE A 125 -11.76 -23.92 13.74
C PHE A 125 -10.61 -24.87 13.38
N PRO A 126 -10.60 -25.48 12.18
CA PRO A 126 -9.60 -26.49 11.84
C PRO A 126 -8.22 -25.84 11.92
N SER A 127 -7.52 -26.10 13.03
CA SER A 127 -6.23 -25.49 13.36
C SER A 127 -5.22 -25.74 12.26
N ASP A 128 -5.39 -26.87 11.56
CA ASP A 128 -4.53 -27.35 10.49
C ASP A 128 -4.69 -26.53 9.19
N ALA A 129 -5.79 -25.79 9.07
CA ALA A 129 -6.05 -24.96 7.90
C ALA A 129 -5.49 -23.53 8.05
N LEU A 130 -5.30 -23.04 9.28
CA LEU A 130 -4.74 -21.71 9.56
C LEU A 130 -3.36 -21.47 8.91
N PRO A 131 -2.40 -22.42 8.94
CA PRO A 131 -1.08 -22.25 8.33
C PRO A 131 -1.11 -22.05 6.81
N VAL A 132 -2.19 -22.48 6.14
CA VAL A 132 -2.39 -22.27 4.69
C VAL A 132 -3.18 -20.99 4.45
N PHE A 133 -4.30 -20.81 5.16
CA PHE A 133 -5.20 -19.70 4.91
C PHE A 133 -4.60 -18.33 5.25
N ALA A 134 -3.95 -18.20 6.40
CA ALA A 134 -3.39 -16.92 6.83
C ALA A 134 -2.36 -16.35 5.83
N PRO A 135 -1.34 -17.10 5.36
CA PRO A 135 -0.44 -16.60 4.34
C PRO A 135 -1.14 -16.34 3.01
N THR A 136 -2.07 -17.19 2.57
CA THR A 136 -2.83 -16.94 1.34
C THR A 136 -3.57 -15.60 1.41
N MET A 137 -4.25 -15.30 2.52
CA MET A 137 -4.92 -14.01 2.72
C MET A 137 -3.95 -12.83 2.65
N LEU A 138 -2.83 -12.91 3.36
CA LEU A 138 -1.82 -11.86 3.35
C LEU A 138 -1.19 -11.67 1.95
N GLY A 139 -0.96 -12.75 1.22
CA GLY A 139 -0.53 -12.74 -0.17
C GLY A 139 -1.56 -12.06 -1.08
N MET A 140 -2.84 -12.35 -0.90
CA MET A 140 -3.92 -11.71 -1.65
C MET A 140 -3.96 -10.19 -1.41
N ILE A 141 -3.84 -9.72 -0.16
CA ILE A 141 -3.71 -8.29 0.17
C ILE A 141 -2.53 -7.67 -0.59
N ALA A 142 -1.37 -8.31 -0.47
CA ALA A 142 -0.12 -7.80 -1.01
C ALA A 142 -0.19 -7.65 -2.53
N LEU A 143 -0.70 -8.67 -3.23
CA LEU A 143 -0.68 -8.75 -4.68
C LEU A 143 -1.87 -8.04 -5.33
N TYR A 144 -3.10 -8.32 -4.88
CA TYR A 144 -4.33 -7.90 -5.55
C TYR A 144 -4.98 -6.65 -4.97
N GLY A 145 -4.54 -6.18 -3.79
CA GLY A 145 -5.13 -5.01 -3.12
C GLY A 145 -5.27 -3.78 -4.03
N ARG A 146 -4.26 -3.50 -4.86
CA ARG A 146 -4.31 -2.39 -5.82
C ARG A 146 -5.34 -2.61 -6.94
N GLN A 147 -5.39 -3.82 -7.49
CA GLN A 147 -6.30 -4.13 -8.58
C GLN A 147 -7.76 -4.01 -8.13
N TRP A 148 -8.07 -4.47 -6.91
CA TRP A 148 -9.39 -4.29 -6.31
C TRP A 148 -9.77 -2.83 -6.15
N THR A 149 -8.88 -1.99 -5.62
CA THR A 149 -9.16 -0.55 -5.50
C THR A 149 -9.35 0.09 -6.87
N THR A 150 -8.49 -0.20 -7.85
CA THR A 150 -8.61 0.37 -9.21
C THR A 150 -9.94 -0.03 -9.87
N ARG A 151 -10.35 -1.29 -9.76
CA ARG A 151 -11.63 -1.76 -10.28
C ARG A 151 -12.82 -1.06 -9.61
N THR A 152 -12.82 -0.93 -8.29
CA THR A 152 -13.92 -0.28 -7.58
C THR A 152 -13.95 1.23 -7.82
N VAL A 153 -12.80 1.90 -7.93
CA VAL A 153 -12.71 3.30 -8.37
C VAL A 153 -13.34 3.47 -9.74
N ALA A 154 -12.97 2.63 -10.71
CA ALA A 154 -13.53 2.67 -12.06
C ALA A 154 -15.06 2.46 -12.04
N ARG A 155 -15.55 1.54 -11.21
CA ARG A 155 -16.98 1.21 -11.14
C ARG A 155 -17.83 2.28 -10.45
N GLN A 156 -17.32 2.86 -9.36
CA GLN A 156 -18.11 3.67 -8.44
C GLN A 156 -17.87 5.17 -8.59
N LEU A 157 -16.64 5.59 -8.85
CA LEU A 157 -16.28 7.00 -8.88
C LEU A 157 -16.30 7.59 -10.29
N VAL A 158 -16.21 6.75 -11.34
CA VAL A 158 -16.30 7.24 -12.72
C VAL A 158 -17.73 7.67 -13.05
N VAL A 159 -17.87 8.94 -13.42
CA VAL A 159 -19.15 9.52 -13.82
C VAL A 159 -19.58 8.95 -15.17
N GLN A 160 -20.85 8.57 -15.28
CA GLN A 160 -21.48 8.04 -16.47
C GLN A 160 -22.31 9.13 -17.16
N PRO A 161 -22.58 8.98 -18.45
CA PRO A 161 -23.44 9.91 -19.17
C PRO A 161 -24.83 10.03 -18.53
N GLY A 162 -25.32 11.26 -18.40
CA GLY A 162 -26.58 11.59 -17.75
C GLY A 162 -26.55 11.72 -16.23
N GLU A 163 -25.40 11.47 -15.58
CA GLU A 163 -25.27 11.66 -14.13
C GLU A 163 -24.74 13.06 -13.78
N VAL A 164 -25.08 13.52 -12.58
CA VAL A 164 -24.56 14.77 -12.03
C VAL A 164 -23.10 14.61 -11.61
N VAL A 165 -22.27 15.60 -11.98
CA VAL A 165 -20.87 15.70 -11.57
C VAL A 165 -20.80 16.06 -10.09
N THR A 166 -20.16 15.20 -9.30
CA THR A 166 -19.89 15.44 -7.89
C THR A 166 -18.42 15.79 -7.67
N PRO A 167 -18.05 16.39 -6.51
CA PRO A 167 -16.65 16.73 -6.22
C PRO A 167 -15.70 15.53 -6.29
N SER A 168 -16.14 14.34 -5.87
CA SER A 168 -15.34 13.10 -5.95
C SER A 168 -15.51 12.32 -7.27
N GLY A 169 -16.30 12.85 -8.21
CA GLY A 169 -16.51 12.24 -9.52
C GLY A 169 -15.20 12.21 -10.32
N LEU A 170 -15.01 11.13 -11.06
CA LEU A 170 -13.85 10.93 -11.92
C LEU A 170 -14.28 10.72 -13.38
N ILE A 171 -13.41 11.06 -14.32
CA ILE A 171 -13.56 10.72 -15.74
C ILE A 171 -12.38 9.84 -16.18
N PRO A 172 -12.57 8.90 -17.13
CA PRO A 172 -11.45 8.16 -17.70
C PRO A 172 -10.53 9.12 -18.44
N GLY A 173 -9.23 8.92 -18.31
CA GLY A 173 -8.25 9.78 -18.98
C GLY A 173 -6.85 9.22 -18.92
N ARG A 174 -5.95 9.83 -19.69
CA ARG A 174 -4.52 9.49 -19.66
C ARG A 174 -3.84 10.29 -18.56
N VAL A 175 -3.25 9.59 -17.60
CA VAL A 175 -2.61 10.20 -16.44
C VAL A 175 -1.12 9.86 -16.37
N ALA A 176 -0.37 10.71 -15.69
CA ALA A 176 1.01 10.40 -15.34
C ALA A 176 1.05 9.16 -14.42
N ARG A 177 1.99 8.25 -14.69
CA ARG A 177 2.13 7.00 -13.94
C ARG A 177 2.71 7.29 -12.55
N PRO A 178 2.02 6.88 -11.46
CA PRO A 178 2.60 6.98 -10.13
C PRO A 178 3.77 6.00 -10.00
N ARG A 179 4.93 6.51 -9.61
CA ARG A 179 6.14 5.72 -9.35
C ARG A 179 6.59 5.92 -7.91
N ILE A 180 7.05 4.85 -7.26
CA ILE A 180 7.55 4.93 -5.89
C ILE A 180 8.91 5.61 -5.89
N GLU A 181 9.05 6.68 -5.12
CA GLU A 181 10.30 7.42 -4.93
C GLU A 181 11.41 6.48 -4.44
N ALA A 182 12.59 6.57 -5.05
CA ALA A 182 13.74 5.71 -4.78
C ALA A 182 14.15 5.73 -3.30
N ARG A 183 14.09 6.88 -2.61
CA ARG A 183 14.47 6.98 -1.18
C ARG A 183 13.57 6.13 -0.29
N SER A 184 12.26 6.23 -0.49
CA SER A 184 11.27 5.46 0.25
C SER A 184 11.32 3.96 -0.10
N TRP A 185 11.55 3.65 -1.39
CA TRP A 185 11.75 2.28 -1.86
C TRP A 185 13.00 1.64 -1.26
N LEU A 186 14.14 2.34 -1.24
CA LEU A 186 15.40 1.87 -0.64
C LEU A 186 15.28 1.63 0.87
N ALA A 187 14.60 2.52 1.59
CA ALA A 187 14.35 2.34 3.01
C ALA A 187 13.54 1.06 3.26
N ALA A 188 12.48 0.84 2.48
CA ALA A 188 11.65 -0.35 2.57
C ALA A 188 12.42 -1.62 2.18
N ALA A 189 13.16 -1.60 1.07
CA ALA A 189 13.97 -2.73 0.60
C ALA A 189 15.04 -3.12 1.62
N ARG A 190 15.71 -2.14 2.26
CA ARG A 190 16.69 -2.40 3.32
C ARG A 190 16.05 -3.04 4.55
N LEU A 191 14.89 -2.54 4.97
CA LEU A 191 14.14 -3.13 6.09
C LEU A 191 13.76 -4.58 5.78
N VAL A 192 13.24 -4.86 4.57
CA VAL A 192 12.90 -6.22 4.13
C VAL A 192 14.13 -7.12 4.13
N ALA A 193 15.27 -6.67 3.61
CA ALA A 193 16.51 -7.44 3.62
C ALA A 193 16.99 -7.75 5.05
N LEU A 194 16.94 -6.78 5.97
CA LEU A 194 17.28 -6.99 7.38
C LEU A 194 16.36 -8.01 8.06
N VAL A 195 15.04 -7.85 7.91
CA VAL A 195 14.04 -8.77 8.48
C VAL A 195 14.22 -10.17 7.92
N THR A 196 14.45 -10.29 6.60
CA THR A 196 14.68 -11.58 5.93
C THR A 196 15.94 -12.25 6.45
N LEU A 197 17.05 -11.50 6.59
CA LEU A 197 18.31 -12.04 7.11
C LEU A 197 18.16 -12.52 8.56
N GLY A 198 17.48 -11.74 9.41
CA GLY A 198 17.19 -12.13 10.79
C GLY A 198 16.29 -13.37 10.87
N ALA A 199 15.25 -13.44 10.04
CA ALA A 199 14.37 -14.61 9.97
C ALA A 199 15.13 -15.87 9.53
N CYS A 200 16.00 -15.78 8.53
CA CYS A 200 16.84 -16.90 8.10
C CYS A 200 17.77 -17.39 9.21
N ALA A 201 18.35 -16.46 9.99
CA ALA A 201 19.19 -16.82 11.14
C ALA A 201 18.38 -17.56 12.22
N VAL A 202 17.17 -17.10 12.54
CA VAL A 202 16.26 -17.77 13.48
C VAL A 202 15.87 -19.17 12.99
N VAL A 203 15.49 -19.30 11.72
CA VAL A 203 15.15 -20.60 11.12
C VAL A 203 16.32 -21.57 11.22
N LEU A 204 17.54 -21.15 10.86
CA LEU A 204 18.72 -22.01 10.93
C LEU A 204 19.10 -22.41 12.36
N ALA A 205 18.85 -21.53 13.34
CA ALA A 205 19.13 -21.81 14.75
C ALA A 205 18.13 -22.83 15.34
N LEU A 206 16.85 -22.74 14.97
CA LEU A 206 15.77 -23.53 15.54
C LEU A 206 15.42 -24.78 14.75
N ALA A 207 15.73 -24.85 13.46
CA ALA A 207 15.33 -25.97 12.61
C ALA A 207 16.03 -27.28 13.04
N PRO A 208 15.26 -28.34 13.37
CA PRO A 208 15.84 -29.64 13.68
C PRO A 208 16.20 -30.45 12.42
N ARG A 209 15.50 -30.19 11.30
CA ARG A 209 15.66 -30.90 10.01
C ARG A 209 15.54 -29.93 8.83
N ARG A 210 16.21 -30.23 7.72
CA ARG A 210 16.13 -29.54 6.42
C ARG A 210 15.76 -30.52 5.31
N VAL A 211 15.15 -30.01 4.24
CA VAL A 211 15.00 -30.79 3.00
C VAL A 211 16.30 -30.79 2.22
N THR A 212 16.74 -31.96 1.79
CA THR A 212 17.80 -32.13 0.80
C THR A 212 17.23 -32.84 -0.42
N ALA A 213 17.43 -32.24 -1.60
CA ALA A 213 17.18 -32.90 -2.87
C ALA A 213 18.48 -33.58 -3.31
N VAL A 214 18.43 -34.89 -3.48
CA VAL A 214 19.47 -35.67 -4.14
C VAL A 214 19.00 -35.85 -5.58
N VAL A 215 19.72 -35.22 -6.51
CA VAL A 215 19.49 -35.40 -7.94
C VAL A 215 20.50 -36.43 -8.41
N ASP A 216 20.03 -37.63 -8.69
CA ASP A 216 20.80 -38.67 -9.38
C ASP A 216 20.34 -38.75 -10.85
N VAL A 217 21.13 -39.39 -11.72
CA VAL A 217 20.90 -39.48 -13.17
C VAL A 217 19.54 -40.12 -13.51
N ALA A 218 18.98 -40.94 -12.61
CA ALA A 218 17.73 -41.66 -12.81
C ALA A 218 16.55 -41.24 -11.90
N GLU A 219 16.80 -40.51 -10.80
CA GLU A 219 15.75 -40.17 -9.82
C GLU A 219 16.03 -38.86 -9.07
N VAL A 220 14.97 -38.09 -8.80
CA VAL A 220 15.01 -36.92 -7.90
C VAL A 220 14.42 -37.34 -6.56
N GLY A 221 15.29 -37.67 -5.61
CA GLY A 221 14.91 -38.02 -4.24
C GLY A 221 14.87 -36.79 -3.34
N ILE A 222 13.75 -36.58 -2.65
CA ILE A 222 13.62 -35.51 -1.63
C ILE A 222 13.60 -36.16 -0.25
N THR A 223 14.65 -35.94 0.55
CA THR A 223 14.76 -36.50 1.90
C THR A 223 14.88 -35.41 2.96
N SER A 224 14.38 -35.67 4.16
CA SER A 224 14.58 -34.78 5.32
C SER A 224 15.80 -35.23 6.11
N VAL A 225 16.81 -34.37 6.22
CA VAL A 225 18.08 -34.65 6.93
C VAL A 225 18.18 -33.72 8.14
N PRO A 226 18.69 -34.17 9.31
CA PRO A 226 18.93 -33.29 10.45
C PRO A 226 19.80 -32.08 10.06
N VAL A 227 19.51 -30.92 10.66
CA VAL A 227 20.36 -29.73 10.52
C VAL A 227 21.55 -29.89 11.45
N ASP A 228 22.67 -30.34 10.90
CA ASP A 228 23.92 -30.47 11.63
C ASP A 228 24.71 -29.15 11.68
N LEU A 229 25.80 -29.15 12.45
CA LEU A 229 26.68 -27.98 12.57
C LEU A 229 27.26 -27.57 11.21
N ALA A 230 27.58 -28.55 10.35
CA ALA A 230 28.12 -28.31 9.01
C ALA A 230 27.12 -27.57 8.12
N ALA A 231 25.84 -27.94 8.14
CA ALA A 231 24.78 -27.24 7.43
C ALA A 231 24.64 -25.77 7.87
N ARG A 232 24.69 -25.52 9.19
CA ARG A 232 24.62 -24.16 9.75
C ARG A 232 25.84 -23.33 9.38
N ALA A 233 27.03 -23.94 9.44
CA ALA A 233 28.28 -23.31 9.03
C ALA A 233 28.28 -22.97 7.54
N GLY A 234 27.80 -23.88 6.68
CA GLY A 234 27.66 -23.66 5.25
C GLY A 234 26.70 -22.52 4.92
N ALA A 235 25.53 -22.48 5.55
CA ALA A 235 24.57 -21.38 5.37
C ALA A 235 25.13 -20.02 5.85
N THR A 236 25.84 -20.02 6.98
CA THR A 236 26.53 -18.82 7.48
C THR A 236 27.64 -18.37 6.52
N GLY A 237 28.43 -19.31 6.02
CA GLY A 237 29.47 -19.07 5.03
C GLY A 237 28.92 -18.45 3.74
N LEU A 238 27.78 -18.95 3.25
CA LEU A 238 27.07 -18.36 2.11
C LEU A 238 26.60 -16.93 2.40
N ALA A 239 26.09 -16.65 3.60
CA ALA A 239 25.69 -15.30 4.00
C ALA A 239 26.88 -14.33 4.04
N VAL A 240 28.02 -14.76 4.59
CA VAL A 240 29.27 -13.99 4.62
C VAL A 240 29.80 -13.73 3.21
N LEU A 241 29.82 -14.75 2.35
CA LEU A 241 30.20 -14.60 0.94
C LEU A 241 29.29 -13.62 0.22
N GLY A 242 27.97 -13.73 0.43
CA GLY A 242 26.98 -12.79 -0.08
C GLY A 242 27.27 -11.36 0.36
N ALA A 243 27.52 -11.12 1.65
CA ALA A 243 27.89 -9.80 2.16
C ALA A 243 29.17 -9.25 1.52
N ALA A 244 30.21 -10.08 1.36
CA ALA A 244 31.46 -9.71 0.71
C ALA A 244 31.25 -9.30 -0.75
N VAL A 245 30.49 -10.10 -1.52
CA VAL A 245 30.09 -9.78 -2.91
C VAL A 245 29.30 -8.47 -2.94
N GLY A 246 28.35 -8.30 -2.02
CA GLY A 246 27.57 -7.08 -1.89
C GLY A 246 28.44 -5.85 -1.62
N VAL A 247 29.45 -5.93 -0.75
CA VAL A 247 30.40 -4.85 -0.48
C VAL A 247 31.25 -4.53 -1.71
N ALA A 248 31.72 -5.55 -2.44
CA ALA A 248 32.47 -5.36 -3.68
C ALA A 248 31.64 -4.61 -4.74
N LEU A 249 30.39 -5.02 -4.94
CA LEU A 249 29.44 -4.34 -5.83
C LEU A 249 29.14 -2.91 -5.35
N ALA A 250 28.85 -2.73 -4.05
CA ALA A 250 28.55 -1.44 -3.46
C ALA A 250 29.68 -0.41 -3.64
N ARG A 251 30.94 -0.85 -3.62
CA ARG A 251 32.12 0.01 -3.79
C ARG A 251 32.42 0.29 -5.27
N ARG A 252 32.36 -0.74 -6.13
CA ARG A 252 32.81 -0.64 -7.52
C ARG A 252 31.70 -0.23 -8.48
N THR A 253 30.56 -0.91 -8.44
CA THR A 253 29.54 -0.80 -9.48
C THR A 253 28.52 0.29 -9.18
N VAL A 254 28.04 0.40 -7.94
CA VAL A 254 26.96 1.33 -7.59
C VAL A 254 27.33 2.80 -7.88
N PRO A 255 28.48 3.34 -7.44
CA PRO A 255 28.80 4.74 -7.67
C PRO A 255 29.16 5.03 -9.13
N ALA A 256 29.75 4.06 -9.83
CA ALA A 256 30.11 4.21 -11.25
C ALA A 256 28.85 4.22 -12.11
N ARG A 257 27.97 3.23 -11.94
CA ARG A 257 26.71 3.12 -12.69
C ARG A 257 25.78 4.30 -12.43
N LEU A 258 25.64 4.72 -11.17
CA LEU A 258 24.77 5.86 -10.85
C LEU A 258 25.32 7.21 -11.32
N ARG A 259 26.65 7.39 -11.40
CA ARG A 259 27.25 8.61 -11.97
C ARG A 259 27.18 8.64 -13.50
N ALA A 260 27.32 7.49 -14.14
CA ALA A 260 27.24 7.38 -15.60
C ALA A 260 25.79 7.46 -16.10
N TRP A 261 24.81 7.10 -15.27
CA TRP A 261 23.41 7.08 -15.67
C TRP A 261 22.80 8.48 -15.71
N GLN A 262 22.37 8.90 -16.89
CA GLN A 262 21.72 10.20 -17.12
C GLN A 262 20.20 9.98 -17.25
N PRO A 263 19.40 10.29 -16.21
CA PRO A 263 17.96 10.12 -16.29
C PRO A 263 17.37 11.07 -17.34
N MET A 264 16.52 10.54 -18.22
CA MET A 264 15.79 11.38 -19.16
C MET A 264 14.69 12.15 -18.42
N ALA A 265 14.31 13.32 -18.94
CA ALA A 265 13.11 14.01 -18.47
C ALA A 265 11.87 13.14 -18.77
N GLN A 266 11.06 12.85 -17.75
CA GLN A 266 9.88 12.00 -17.88
C GLN A 266 8.60 12.80 -17.54
N PRO A 267 7.95 13.43 -18.54
CA PRO A 267 6.79 14.30 -18.31
C PRO A 267 5.55 13.54 -17.80
N TYR A 268 5.43 12.24 -18.10
CA TYR A 268 4.31 11.40 -17.67
C TYR A 268 4.60 10.59 -16.40
N ARG A 269 5.50 11.06 -15.54
CA ARG A 269 5.86 10.43 -14.28
C ARG A 269 5.64 11.40 -13.13
N TRP A 270 5.03 10.91 -12.06
CA TRP A 270 5.04 11.61 -10.78
C TRP A 270 5.50 10.66 -9.67
N LEU A 271 6.36 11.18 -8.81
CA LEU A 271 6.99 10.39 -7.76
C LEU A 271 6.17 10.50 -6.49
N VAL A 272 5.88 9.35 -5.90
CA VAL A 272 5.09 9.22 -4.69
C VAL A 272 5.93 8.49 -3.65
N PRO A 273 6.06 9.00 -2.42
CA PRO A 273 6.69 8.22 -1.36
C PRO A 273 5.88 6.95 -1.09
N LEU A 274 6.53 5.92 -0.57
CA LEU A 274 5.86 4.70 -0.13
C LEU A 274 4.89 5.02 1.03
N GLY A 275 3.64 5.29 0.67
CA GLY A 275 2.57 5.65 1.61
C GLY A 275 2.21 4.52 2.57
N PRO A 276 1.33 4.79 3.56
CA PRO A 276 0.87 3.79 4.52
C PRO A 276 0.33 2.51 3.87
N VAL A 277 -0.48 2.64 2.81
CA VAL A 277 -1.05 1.49 2.08
C VAL A 277 0.04 0.62 1.45
N GLY A 278 1.07 1.24 0.86
CA GLY A 278 2.22 0.52 0.30
C GLY A 278 3.00 -0.21 1.38
N ARG A 279 3.19 0.41 2.55
CA ARG A 279 3.82 -0.21 3.72
C ARG A 279 3.00 -1.38 4.28
N THR A 280 1.68 -1.25 4.38
CA THR A 280 0.79 -2.34 4.81
C THR A 280 0.86 -3.52 3.86
N ARG A 281 0.86 -3.29 2.54
CA ARG A 281 1.01 -4.37 1.55
C ARG A 281 2.36 -5.06 1.64
N LEU A 282 3.43 -4.30 1.85
CA LEU A 282 4.76 -4.87 2.06
C LEU A 282 4.84 -5.69 3.35
N ALA A 283 4.28 -5.16 4.44
CA ALA A 283 4.21 -5.89 5.72
C ALA A 283 3.39 -7.19 5.57
N ALA A 284 2.26 -7.14 4.86
CA ALA A 284 1.46 -8.32 4.54
C ALA A 284 2.25 -9.34 3.73
N LEU A 285 3.04 -8.91 2.73
CA LEU A 285 3.89 -9.82 1.96
C LEU A 285 4.96 -10.48 2.84
N VAL A 286 5.64 -9.71 3.70
CA VAL A 286 6.65 -10.24 4.63
C VAL A 286 6.02 -11.24 5.61
N ALA A 287 4.85 -10.91 6.17
CA ALA A 287 4.11 -11.79 7.07
C ALA A 287 3.61 -13.06 6.37
N CYS A 288 3.17 -12.96 5.11
CA CYS A 288 2.83 -14.12 4.28
C CYS A 288 4.03 -15.07 4.16
N CYS A 289 5.20 -14.56 3.75
CA CYS A 289 6.40 -15.37 3.63
C CYS A 289 6.83 -16.00 4.97
N ALA A 290 6.72 -15.25 6.08
CA ALA A 290 7.06 -15.75 7.40
C ALA A 290 6.12 -16.88 7.86
N LEU A 291 4.81 -16.76 7.62
CA LEU A 291 3.84 -17.79 7.94
C LEU A 291 4.01 -19.04 7.06
N LEU A 292 4.30 -18.87 5.76
CA LEU A 292 4.64 -20.00 4.89
C LEU A 292 5.90 -20.73 5.36
N ALA A 293 6.92 -19.98 5.80
CA ALA A 293 8.13 -20.57 6.35
C ALA A 293 7.86 -21.35 7.65
N ALA A 294 6.98 -20.85 8.51
CA ALA A 294 6.56 -21.55 9.73
C ALA A 294 5.71 -22.80 9.42
N ALA A 295 4.86 -22.74 8.41
CA ALA A 295 4.03 -23.86 7.97
C ALA A 295 4.85 -24.97 7.28
N GLN A 296 5.99 -24.62 6.69
CA GLN A 296 6.86 -25.52 5.93
C GLN A 296 8.32 -25.41 6.42
N PRO A 297 8.62 -25.83 7.67
CA PRO A 297 9.91 -25.56 8.32
C PRO A 297 11.09 -26.23 7.60
N SER A 298 10.85 -27.39 6.97
CA SER A 298 11.87 -28.14 6.25
C SER A 298 12.30 -27.42 4.96
N LEU A 299 11.35 -26.85 4.22
CA LEU A 299 11.59 -26.02 3.04
C LEU A 299 12.24 -24.69 3.44
N ALA A 300 11.75 -24.07 4.51
CA ALA A 300 12.32 -22.84 5.06
C ALA A 300 13.79 -23.03 5.42
N ALA A 301 14.14 -24.13 6.11
CA ALA A 301 15.52 -24.46 6.46
C ALA A 301 16.41 -24.69 5.22
N ALA A 302 15.86 -25.33 4.17
CA ALA A 302 16.59 -25.54 2.91
C ALA A 302 16.90 -24.24 2.18
N LEU A 303 15.96 -23.28 2.19
CA LEU A 303 16.10 -22.00 1.49
C LEU A 303 16.81 -20.92 2.32
N ALA A 304 16.93 -21.08 3.64
CA ALA A 304 17.46 -20.05 4.53
C ALA A 304 18.89 -19.62 4.17
N GLY A 305 19.77 -20.54 3.78
CA GLY A 305 21.15 -20.22 3.37
C GLY A 305 21.21 -19.33 2.11
N PRO A 306 20.66 -19.79 0.96
CA PRO A 306 20.61 -18.99 -0.26
C PRO A 306 19.89 -17.64 -0.09
N VAL A 307 18.76 -17.61 0.62
CA VAL A 307 18.00 -16.38 0.87
C VAL A 307 18.79 -15.42 1.77
N ALA A 308 19.48 -15.92 2.80
CA ALA A 308 20.37 -15.11 3.63
C ALA A 308 21.53 -14.52 2.82
N ALA A 309 22.13 -15.28 1.91
CA ALA A 309 23.19 -14.79 1.02
C ALA A 309 22.73 -13.62 0.14
N VAL A 310 21.54 -13.74 -0.47
CA VAL A 310 20.96 -12.66 -1.29
C VAL A 310 20.62 -11.44 -0.45
N ALA A 311 20.01 -11.62 0.73
CA ALA A 311 19.67 -10.53 1.63
C ALA A 311 20.93 -9.80 2.14
N ALA A 312 21.96 -10.56 2.53
CA ALA A 312 23.25 -10.03 2.98
C ALA A 312 23.97 -9.26 1.86
N ALA A 313 23.95 -9.76 0.63
CA ALA A 313 24.50 -9.06 -0.53
C ALA A 313 23.76 -7.76 -0.86
N ALA A 314 22.43 -7.73 -0.69
CA ALA A 314 21.61 -6.56 -1.00
C ALA A 314 21.87 -5.38 -0.04
N LEU A 315 22.10 -5.62 1.25
CA LEU A 315 22.28 -4.56 2.26
C LEU A 315 23.35 -3.51 1.93
N PRO A 316 24.62 -3.87 1.64
CA PRO A 316 25.64 -2.89 1.29
C PRO A 316 25.34 -2.17 -0.03
N VAL A 317 24.75 -2.85 -1.02
CA VAL A 317 24.34 -2.27 -2.30
C VAL A 317 23.26 -1.20 -2.10
N LEU A 318 22.22 -1.52 -1.32
CA LEU A 318 21.14 -0.59 -0.98
C LEU A 318 21.65 0.62 -0.17
N ALA A 319 22.60 0.40 0.74
CA ALA A 319 23.23 1.47 1.51
C ALA A 319 24.08 2.41 0.64
N ALA A 320 24.88 1.86 -0.29
CA ALA A 320 25.66 2.66 -1.23
C ALA A 320 24.75 3.44 -2.19
N ALA A 321 23.69 2.83 -2.70
CA ALA A 321 22.70 3.50 -3.54
C ALA A 321 22.04 4.67 -2.81
N ARG A 322 21.65 4.49 -1.54
CA ARG A 322 21.09 5.56 -0.71
C ARG A 322 22.07 6.72 -0.52
N ARG A 323 23.35 6.43 -0.28
CA ARG A 323 24.40 7.46 -0.13
C ARG A 323 24.58 8.24 -1.43
N ALA A 324 24.70 7.56 -2.57
CA ALA A 324 24.85 8.18 -3.88
C ALA A 324 23.66 9.11 -4.23
N LEU A 325 22.43 8.70 -3.92
CA LEU A 325 21.23 9.55 -4.09
C LEU A 325 21.18 10.76 -3.16
N GLY A 326 21.90 10.72 -2.03
CA GLY A 326 22.00 11.83 -1.10
C GLY A 326 22.97 12.92 -1.58
N THR A 327 24.03 12.52 -2.28
CA THR A 327 25.10 13.43 -2.73
C THR A 327 24.88 13.99 -4.15
N GLY A 328 24.16 13.27 -5.01
CA GLY A 328 24.17 13.52 -6.46
C GLY A 328 23.10 14.44 -7.04
N GLY A 329 22.30 15.18 -6.24
CA GLY A 329 21.24 16.06 -6.76
C GLY A 329 20.07 15.34 -7.46
N THR A 330 20.10 14.01 -7.57
CA THR A 330 19.07 13.17 -8.20
C THR A 330 17.87 12.93 -7.25
N ALA A 331 17.29 14.01 -6.73
CA ALA A 331 16.19 13.93 -5.77
C ALA A 331 14.90 13.34 -6.37
N ALA A 332 14.77 13.33 -7.70
CA ALA A 332 13.58 12.88 -8.42
C ALA A 332 13.79 11.56 -9.19
N LEU A 333 14.17 10.48 -8.49
CA LEU A 333 14.27 9.14 -9.08
C LEU A 333 13.23 8.17 -8.54
N ALA A 334 12.71 7.31 -9.40
CA ALA A 334 11.88 6.17 -8.96
C ALA A 334 12.76 4.97 -8.59
N GLY A 335 12.26 4.13 -7.67
CA GLY A 335 12.98 2.91 -7.27
C GLY A 335 13.22 1.93 -8.42
N ILE A 336 12.32 1.88 -9.41
CA ILE A 336 12.51 1.02 -10.60
C ILE A 336 13.65 1.51 -11.49
N ASP A 337 13.87 2.83 -11.58
CA ASP A 337 14.93 3.40 -12.40
C ASP A 337 16.29 3.15 -11.76
N LEU A 338 16.35 3.17 -10.42
CA LEU A 338 17.52 2.72 -9.69
C LEU A 338 17.87 1.26 -10.01
N VAL A 339 16.88 0.36 -10.06
CA VAL A 339 17.11 -1.05 -10.42
C VAL A 339 17.61 -1.16 -11.87
N ARG A 340 17.06 -0.38 -12.80
CA ARG A 340 17.50 -0.34 -14.21
C ARG A 340 18.93 0.18 -14.34
N ALA A 341 19.26 1.28 -13.68
CA ALA A 341 20.60 1.86 -13.65
C ALA A 341 21.62 0.84 -13.10
N LEU A 342 21.28 0.14 -12.00
CA LEU A 342 22.12 -0.92 -11.45
C LEU A 342 22.25 -2.14 -12.35
N ARG A 343 21.37 -2.33 -13.33
CA ARG A 343 21.42 -3.42 -14.33
C ARG A 343 21.95 -2.97 -15.69
N GLU A 344 22.48 -1.74 -15.80
CA GLU A 344 22.95 -1.14 -17.06
C GLU A 344 21.85 -1.12 -18.14
N GLN A 345 20.60 -1.05 -17.72
CA GLN A 345 19.48 -0.88 -18.63
C GLN A 345 19.28 0.61 -18.90
N GLY A 346 19.17 0.96 -20.18
CA GLY A 346 18.84 2.32 -20.60
C GLY A 346 17.56 2.83 -19.93
N ASP A 347 17.50 4.15 -19.70
CA ASP A 347 16.27 4.75 -19.20
C ASP A 347 15.15 4.54 -20.21
N ARG A 348 13.97 4.15 -19.72
CA ARG A 348 12.79 3.96 -20.56
C ARG A 348 11.77 5.01 -20.14
N GLY A 349 11.50 5.94 -21.05
CA GLY A 349 10.48 6.97 -20.85
C GLY A 349 9.15 6.34 -20.45
N ASP A 350 8.55 6.85 -19.39
CA ASP A 350 7.21 6.46 -19.00
C ASP A 350 6.21 7.02 -20.02
N ALA A 351 5.39 6.13 -20.58
CA ALA A 351 4.23 6.51 -21.38
C ALA A 351 3.05 6.87 -20.45
N PRO A 352 2.15 7.77 -20.88
CA PRO A 352 0.91 8.00 -20.16
C PRO A 352 0.14 6.68 -20.05
N VAL A 353 -0.54 6.49 -18.92
CA VAL A 353 -1.35 5.29 -18.67
C VAL A 353 -2.82 5.65 -18.53
N ASP A 354 -3.68 4.70 -18.87
CA ASP A 354 -5.09 4.82 -18.57
C ASP A 354 -5.28 4.93 -17.06
N GLY A 355 -6.05 5.93 -16.67
CA GLY A 355 -6.37 6.24 -15.29
C GLY A 355 -7.60 7.11 -15.22
N HIS A 356 -7.66 7.90 -14.16
CA HIS A 356 -8.85 8.67 -13.84
C HIS A 356 -8.45 10.09 -13.45
N LEU A 357 -9.12 11.08 -14.02
CA LEU A 357 -8.95 12.50 -13.72
C LEU A 357 -10.14 13.00 -12.91
N PRO A 358 -9.98 14.01 -12.04
CA PRO A 358 -11.11 14.64 -11.35
C PRO A 358 -12.09 15.23 -12.36
N ALA A 359 -13.35 14.80 -12.32
CA ALA A 359 -14.39 15.30 -13.23
C ALA A 359 -14.60 16.81 -13.06
N ALA A 360 -14.51 17.30 -11.82
CA ALA A 360 -14.67 18.70 -11.46
C ALA A 360 -13.63 19.64 -12.11
N SER A 361 -12.52 19.11 -12.63
CA SER A 361 -11.53 19.90 -13.38
C SER A 361 -11.93 20.14 -14.84
N TRP A 362 -12.95 19.45 -15.34
CA TRP A 362 -13.39 19.48 -16.73
C TRP A 362 -14.84 19.89 -16.89
N LEU A 363 -15.68 19.58 -15.89
CA LEU A 363 -17.09 19.91 -15.84
C LEU A 363 -17.41 20.56 -14.50
N PRO A 364 -18.25 21.61 -14.45
CA PRO A 364 -18.69 22.20 -13.19
C PRO A 364 -19.37 21.17 -12.28
N VAL A 365 -19.12 21.24 -10.97
CA VAL A 365 -19.87 20.44 -10.00
C VAL A 365 -21.36 20.80 -10.10
N GLY A 366 -22.23 19.80 -10.17
CA GLY A 366 -23.66 19.97 -10.41
C GLY A 366 -24.08 19.90 -11.87
N ALA A 367 -23.14 19.97 -12.83
CA ALA A 367 -23.45 19.76 -14.24
C ALA A 367 -23.82 18.29 -14.51
N VAL A 368 -24.69 18.07 -15.48
CA VAL A 368 -25.02 16.71 -15.97
C VAL A 368 -24.00 16.34 -17.05
N VAL A 369 -23.41 15.14 -16.95
CA VAL A 369 -22.49 14.65 -17.98
C VAL A 369 -23.28 14.43 -19.27
N PRO A 370 -22.84 14.99 -20.42
CA PRO A 370 -23.53 14.83 -21.69
C PRO A 370 -23.71 13.35 -22.07
N ARG A 371 -24.89 13.00 -22.58
CA ARG A 371 -25.14 11.70 -23.19
C ARG A 371 -24.47 11.61 -24.56
N PRO A 372 -24.06 10.41 -25.01
CA PRO A 372 -23.59 10.24 -26.39
C PRO A 372 -24.66 10.75 -27.36
N GLY A 373 -24.30 11.76 -28.18
CA GLY A 373 -25.21 12.42 -29.12
C GLY A 373 -25.75 13.78 -28.67
N ASP A 374 -25.57 14.16 -27.41
CA ASP A 374 -25.86 15.54 -26.98
C ASP A 374 -24.89 16.52 -27.67
N PRO A 375 -25.34 17.72 -28.07
CA PRO A 375 -24.47 18.72 -28.66
C PRO A 375 -23.36 19.07 -27.67
N VAL A 376 -22.11 19.08 -28.15
CA VAL A 376 -20.95 19.44 -27.33
C VAL A 376 -21.16 20.87 -26.83
N PRO A 377 -21.21 21.10 -25.50
CA PRO A 377 -21.36 22.45 -24.99
C PRO A 377 -20.17 23.28 -25.48
N THR A 378 -20.45 24.30 -26.30
CA THR A 378 -19.43 25.21 -26.80
C THR A 378 -18.79 25.90 -25.61
N ALA A 379 -17.52 25.59 -25.36
CA ALA A 379 -16.76 26.15 -24.26
C ALA A 379 -16.60 27.66 -24.48
N GLY A 380 -17.51 28.48 -23.92
CA GLY A 380 -17.26 29.92 -23.85
C GLY A 380 -18.43 30.89 -23.69
N THR A 381 -19.70 30.55 -23.94
CA THR A 381 -20.67 31.63 -24.23
C THR A 381 -21.68 32.05 -23.16
N ASP A 382 -22.00 31.28 -22.10
CA ASP A 382 -23.23 31.63 -21.32
C ASP A 382 -23.18 31.59 -19.79
N LEU A 383 -22.01 31.45 -19.13
CA LEU A 383 -21.97 31.41 -17.66
C LEU A 383 -21.97 32.79 -16.97
N ALA A 384 -22.01 33.90 -17.71
CA ALA A 384 -22.07 35.25 -17.14
C ALA A 384 -23.50 35.77 -16.88
N GLY A 385 -24.56 35.05 -17.30
CA GLY A 385 -25.91 35.60 -17.39
C GLY A 385 -26.91 35.23 -16.27
N ARG A 386 -26.52 34.51 -15.21
CA ARG A 386 -27.44 34.16 -14.11
C ARG A 386 -26.77 34.39 -12.75
N GLY A 387 -26.75 35.66 -12.34
CA GLY A 387 -26.53 36.12 -10.97
C GLY A 387 -27.81 36.71 -10.42
#